data_AF-A0A7X9KPQ6-F1
#
_entry.id   AF-A0A7X9KPQ6-F1
#
_cell.length_a   1.000
_cell.length_b   1.000
_cell.length_c   1.000
_cell.angle_alpha   90.00
_cell.angle_beta   90.00
_cell.angle_gamma   90.00
#
_symmetry.space_group_name_H-M   'P 1'
#
loop_
_entity.id
_entity.type
_entity.pdbx_description
1 polymer ?
#
loop_
_entity_poly.entity_id
_entity_poly.type
_entity_poly.pdbx_seq_one_letter_code
_entity_poly.pdbx_strand_id
1 'polypeptide(L)' 'DTTNSSLFRVGATYSDAISFGAAKIDKKLTEEFSKVKGKKVLKYDEGSDLTDYLQLYTDLAK' A
#
# COMPACT_ATOMS: atom_id res chain seq x y z
N ASP A 1 -3.55 -14.24 -17.72
CA ASP A 1 -3.44 -13.49 -16.47
C ASP A 1 -4.60 -12.54 -16.28
N THR A 2 -5.52 -12.90 -15.38
CA THR A 2 -6.65 -12.06 -14.98
C THR A 2 -6.22 -11.27 -13.75
N THR A 3 -5.42 -10.22 -13.94
CA THR A 3 -4.95 -9.39 -12.83
C THR A 3 -5.99 -8.33 -12.49
N ASN A 4 -6.40 -8.29 -11.22
CA ASN A 4 -7.37 -7.31 -10.68
C ASN A 4 -6.77 -5.90 -10.51
N SER A 5 -5.82 -5.50 -11.37
CA SER A 5 -5.11 -4.22 -11.28
C SER A 5 -6.06 -3.02 -11.26
N SER A 6 -7.16 -3.11 -12.02
CA SER A 6 -8.21 -2.09 -12.04
C SER A 6 -8.89 -1.91 -10.68
N LEU A 7 -9.17 -3.01 -9.97
CA LEU A 7 -9.75 -2.96 -8.62
C LEU A 7 -8.77 -2.32 -7.62
N PHE A 8 -7.48 -2.65 -7.71
CA PHE A 8 -6.47 -2.05 -6.84
C PHE A 8 -6.35 -0.54 -7.04
N ARG A 9 -6.45 -0.05 -8.27
CA ARG A 9 -6.43 1.41 -8.57
C ARG A 9 -7.63 2.14 -7.99
N VAL A 10 -8.83 1.55 -8.11
CA VAL A 10 -10.04 2.13 -7.52
C VAL A 10 -9.93 2.13 -5.99
N GLY A 11 -9.47 1.03 -5.39
CA GLY A 11 -9.22 0.95 -3.94
C GLY A 11 -8.22 2.00 -3.46
N ALA A 12 -7.08 2.14 -4.16
CA ALA A 12 -6.06 3.14 -3.86
C ALA A 12 -6.56 4.59 -3.97
N THR A 13 -7.55 4.85 -4.83
CA THR A 13 -8.11 6.19 -5.01
C THR A 13 -8.83 6.67 -3.76
N TYR A 14 -9.62 5.79 -3.13
CA TYR A 14 -10.48 6.13 -1.99
C TYR A 14 -9.93 5.72 -0.62
N SER A 15 -8.78 5.06 -0.55
CA SER A 15 -8.15 4.69 0.72
C SER A 15 -7.26 5.79 1.29
N ASP A 16 -7.12 5.85 2.61
CA ASP A 16 -6.18 6.76 3.27
C ASP A 16 -4.75 6.17 3.35
N ALA A 17 -4.66 4.84 3.26
CA ALA A 17 -3.42 4.09 3.27
C ALA A 17 -3.36 3.00 2.20
N ILE A 18 -2.13 2.65 1.79
CA ILE A 18 -1.82 1.57 0.86
C ILE A 18 -0.66 0.78 1.47
N SER A 19 -0.86 -0.51 1.71
CA SER A 19 0.21 -1.42 2.12
C SER A 19 0.47 -2.48 1.06
N PHE A 20 1.74 -2.89 0.95
CA PHE A 20 2.17 -3.94 0.05
C PHE A 20 2.53 -5.19 0.86
N GLY A 21 1.79 -6.28 0.65
CA GLY A 21 1.93 -7.52 1.43
C GLY A 21 2.80 -8.61 0.81
N ALA A 22 3.50 -8.34 -0.29
CA ALA A 22 4.33 -9.34 -0.96
C ALA A 22 5.60 -8.72 -1.56
N ALA A 23 6.67 -9.51 -1.62
CA ALA A 23 7.95 -9.08 -2.21
C ALA A 23 7.85 -8.85 -3.73
N LYS A 24 7.05 -9.66 -4.43
CA LYS A 24 6.92 -9.64 -5.90
C LYS A 24 5.55 -9.14 -6.30
N ILE A 25 5.48 -7.85 -6.58
CA ILE A 25 4.29 -7.15 -7.06
C ILE A 25 4.61 -6.54 -8.42
N ASP A 26 3.60 -6.36 -9.27
CA ASP A 26 3.77 -5.68 -10.54
C ASP A 26 4.45 -4.31 -10.35
N LYS A 27 5.59 -4.12 -11.02
CA LYS A 27 6.44 -2.94 -10.87
C LYS A 27 5.70 -1.65 -11.25
N LYS A 28 4.84 -1.68 -12.27
CA LYS A 28 4.04 -0.51 -12.68
C LYS A 28 3.07 -0.13 -11.57
N LEU A 29 2.42 -1.11 -10.94
CA LEU A 29 1.50 -0.87 -9.84
C LEU A 29 2.21 -0.27 -8.61
N THR A 30 3.37 -0.82 -8.24
CA THR A 30 4.16 -0.31 -7.11
C THR A 30 4.65 1.12 -7.36
N GLU A 31 5.12 1.42 -8.57
CA GLU A 31 5.55 2.77 -8.96
C GLU A 31 4.40 3.78 -9.01
N GLU A 32 3.22 3.35 -9.49
CA GLU A 32 2.00 4.16 -9.55
C GLU A 32 1.55 4.55 -8.15
N PHE A 33 1.42 3.59 -7.24
CA PHE A 33 0.92 3.82 -5.87
C PHE A 33 1.94 4.52 -4.96
N SER A 34 3.23 4.32 -5.18
CA SER A 34 4.27 5.05 -4.42
C SER A 34 4.29 6.56 -4.71
N LYS A 35 3.66 7.01 -5.80
CA LYS A 35 3.60 8.44 -6.18
C LYS A 35 2.32 9.14 -5.71
N VAL A 36 1.38 8.41 -5.11
CA VAL A 36 0.11 8.97 -4.68
C VAL A 36 0.35 9.86 -3.45
N LYS A 37 0.07 11.16 -3.61
CA LYS A 37 0.26 12.16 -2.55
C LYS A 37 -0.90 12.13 -1.57
N GLY A 38 -0.60 12.43 -0.31
CA GLY A 38 -1.60 12.54 0.76
C GLY A 38 -2.06 11.21 1.34
N LYS A 39 -1.47 10.08 0.92
CA LYS A 39 -1.76 8.74 1.46
C LYS A 39 -0.54 8.17 2.15
N LYS A 40 -0.76 7.33 3.16
CA LYS A 40 0.30 6.58 3.83
C LYS A 40 0.63 5.34 3.01
N VAL A 41 1.85 5.24 2.49
CA VAL A 41 2.30 4.10 1.70
C VAL A 41 3.31 3.29 2.50
N LEU A 42 2.96 2.04 2.82
CA LEU A 42 3.83 1.10 3.51
C LEU A 42 4.33 0.04 2.53
N LYS A 43 5.65 0.00 2.31
CA LYS A 43 6.29 -0.97 1.43
C LYS A 43 6.39 -2.33 2.12
N TYR A 44 6.41 -3.39 1.32
CA TYR A 44 6.72 -4.71 1.82
C TYR A 44 8.16 -4.75 2.33
N ASP A 45 8.34 -5.25 3.54
CA ASP A 45 9.62 -5.58 4.14
C ASP A 45 9.46 -6.93 4.85
N GLU A 46 10.29 -7.90 4.47
CA GLU A 46 10.26 -9.26 5.02
C GLU A 46 10.86 -9.32 6.44
N GLY A 47 11.73 -8.37 6.76
CA GLY A 47 12.39 -8.28 8.06
C GLY A 47 11.69 -7.34 9.04
N SER A 48 10.66 -6.61 8.62
CA SER A 48 9.96 -5.70 9.52
C SER A 48 9.08 -6.48 10.49
N ASP A 49 9.00 -5.98 11.71
CA ASP A 49 7.97 -6.39 12.66
C ASP A 49 6.66 -5.63 12.39
N LEU A 50 5.69 -5.78 13.29
CA LEU A 50 4.37 -5.16 13.15
C LEU A 50 4.35 -3.66 13.51
N THR A 51 5.48 -3.07 13.92
CA THR A 51 5.53 -1.69 14.45
C THR A 51 5.01 -0.67 13.45
N ASP A 52 5.40 -0.78 12.18
CA ASP A 52 4.95 0.15 11.13
C ASP A 52 3.44 0.09 10.90
N TYR A 53 2.84 -1.11 11.04
CA TYR A 53 1.39 -1.28 10.93
C TYR A 53 0.65 -0.71 12.16
N LEU A 54 1.22 -0.86 13.36
CA LEU A 54 0.66 -0.27 14.58
C LEU A 54 0.71 1.26 14.55
N GLN A 55 1.81 1.81 14.05
CA GLN A 55 1.95 3.24 13.87
C GLN A 55 0.99 3.75 12.78
N LEU A 56 0.82 3.01 11.69
CA LEU A 56 -0.17 3.32 10.66
C LEU A 56 -1.59 3.38 11.24
N TYR A 57 -1.98 2.39 12.06
CA TYR A 57 -3.29 2.41 12.73
C TYR A 57 -3.47 3.67 13.59
N THR A 58 -2.45 4.02 14.37
CA THR A 58 -2.48 5.21 15.23
C THR A 58 -2.58 6.51 14.41
N ASP A 59 -1.92 6.56 13.25
CA ASP A 59 -2.00 7.70 12.34
C ASP A 59 -3.38 7.85 11.68
N LEU A 60 -4.07 6.74 11.39
CA LEU A 60 -5.39 6.72 10.75
C LEU A 60 -6.55 6.89 11.74
N ALA A 61 -6.38 6.49 13.00
CA ALA A 61 -7.42 6.58 14.03
C ALA A 61 -7.59 7.98 14.62
N LYS A 62 -6.85 8.98 14.11
CA LYS A 62 -6.93 10.40 14.50
C LYS A 62 -7.89 11.15 13.58
#